data_AF-A0A225AML8-F1
#
_entry.id   AF-A0A225AML8-F1
#
_cell.length_a   1.000
_cell.length_b   1.000
_cell.length_c   1.000
_cell.angle_alpha   90.00
_cell.angle_beta   90.00
_cell.angle_gamma   90.00
#
_symmetry.space_group_name_H-M   'P 1'
#
loop_
_entity.id
_entity.type
_entity.pdbx_description
1 polymer ?
#
loop_
_entity_poly.entity_id
_entity_poly.type
_entity_poly.pdbx_seq_one_letter_code
_entity_poly.pdbx_strand_id
1 'polypeptide(L)'
;MTTYNITQKQTREDVHIGIVCTLDVEKQAIDKIFDETYNAADFGKLIGDANYYKLGRIGRHNVVLVKLSGKGTQYSARSVTDLSHTYRGIKLYLLVGVCAGVPFRERGQDEKLETAETIFGDVIIGDSIVQTDNGKQLPNEYKRRTGRREVLGNPPLDIRNMLSHLRSEAEPLHETMMHNLRFIQKQDQGKWEYKDVSQDRLFEASVRHKHYAQHITCECVYCKTQDDPVCPASLQDPCSITGCAEHLIQRTRLNADVDNPSFVPEPLIHFGTVASANTVMKSGEHRDYIVGRERNRCDENIIAFEMEGAGMWDDRPCVIIKGVSDYANSHKNDIWHAYAAATAASCTRAFLEMWIPSDPLQGQRPQWGQSVGQCRQHQESNRVSNQEVSNQEVTVTLSQVTLVEQNTSKATSDVHPRLFYILTKHHFRPRANGYWNRLTLESWNVYRSVYRMCYDEKDRKVRFQEFLKEFDKSTGPSQAIIREYWNRVIPKAHRKEGTTPPLSQGLVLAVLYMLHILHTLHESPPSEFDDRRHAFLSRFAYWTSCCCNLNCGRSWNFVSYTGIWRRMPGTNGGPCHGDMHLNHNFRDTDHIAAYKSTFHSWWNAYVSQRKAVVS
;
A
#
# COMPACT_ATOMS: atom_id res chain seq x y z
N MET A 1 -28.81 -53.16 -22.74
CA MET A 1 -29.19 -52.54 -21.45
C MET A 1 -28.24 -53.09 -20.40
N THR A 2 -27.21 -52.33 -20.05
CA THR A 2 -26.32 -52.65 -18.93
C THR A 2 -26.34 -51.43 -18.03
N THR A 3 -27.28 -51.44 -17.09
CA THR A 3 -27.50 -50.42 -16.08
C THR A 3 -26.41 -50.53 -15.01
N TYR A 4 -25.47 -49.59 -15.01
CA TYR A 4 -24.64 -49.27 -13.85
C TYR A 4 -24.80 -47.78 -13.53
N ASN A 5 -25.96 -47.42 -12.98
CA ASN A 5 -26.14 -46.15 -12.29
C ASN A 5 -26.00 -46.41 -10.79
N ILE A 6 -24.77 -46.31 -10.28
CA ILE A 6 -24.55 -45.99 -8.87
C ILE A 6 -24.04 -44.56 -8.86
N THR A 7 -24.95 -43.59 -9.02
CA THR A 7 -24.68 -42.22 -8.61
C THR A 7 -24.64 -42.22 -7.09
N GLN A 8 -23.43 -42.30 -6.53
CA GLN A 8 -23.20 -42.14 -5.10
C GLN A 8 -23.87 -40.83 -4.66
N LYS A 9 -24.85 -40.93 -3.75
CA LYS A 9 -25.58 -39.76 -3.26
C LYS A 9 -24.57 -38.85 -2.55
N GLN A 10 -24.36 -37.66 -3.09
CA GLN A 10 -23.48 -36.67 -2.49
C GLN A 10 -24.00 -36.29 -1.10
N THR A 11 -23.07 -36.13 -0.17
CA THR A 11 -23.28 -35.79 1.23
C THR A 11 -22.65 -34.44 1.56
N ARG A 12 -22.81 -33.95 2.79
CA ARG A 12 -22.20 -32.68 3.22
C ARG A 12 -20.67 -32.77 3.28
N GLU A 13 -20.17 -33.98 3.48
CA GLU A 13 -18.75 -34.32 3.53
C GLU A 13 -18.09 -34.22 2.15
N ASP A 14 -18.87 -34.33 1.07
CA ASP A 14 -18.38 -34.21 -0.31
C ASP A 14 -18.25 -32.76 -0.80
N VAL A 15 -18.65 -31.78 0.03
CA VAL A 15 -18.55 -30.35 -0.27
C VAL A 15 -17.20 -29.81 0.20
N HIS A 16 -16.36 -29.37 -0.73
CA HIS A 16 -14.97 -29.02 -0.47
C HIS A 16 -14.66 -27.53 -0.57
N ILE A 17 -15.54 -26.74 -1.19
CA ILE A 17 -15.37 -25.29 -1.36
C ILE A 17 -16.53 -24.54 -0.71
N GLY A 18 -16.21 -23.59 0.17
CA GLY A 18 -17.17 -22.63 0.71
C GLY A 18 -17.01 -21.27 0.04
N ILE A 19 -18.01 -20.79 -0.68
CA ILE A 19 -18.03 -19.41 -1.20
C ILE A 19 -18.85 -18.54 -0.26
N VAL A 20 -18.29 -17.39 0.12
CA VAL A 20 -18.92 -16.41 1.02
C VAL A 20 -19.02 -15.08 0.27
N CYS A 21 -20.19 -14.47 0.30
CA CYS A 21 -20.43 -13.14 -0.28
C CYS A 21 -21.36 -12.32 0.63
N THR A 22 -21.43 -11.02 0.42
CA THR A 22 -22.11 -10.09 1.33
C THR A 22 -23.38 -9.49 0.72
N LEU A 23 -23.30 -9.05 -0.54
CA LEU A 23 -24.38 -8.33 -1.22
C LEU A 23 -25.21 -9.26 -2.11
N ASP A 24 -26.47 -8.87 -2.36
CA ASP A 24 -27.33 -9.60 -3.28
C ASP A 24 -26.79 -9.63 -4.71
N VAL A 25 -26.17 -8.53 -5.16
CA VAL A 25 -25.56 -8.47 -6.50
C VAL A 25 -24.34 -9.38 -6.62
N GLU A 26 -23.56 -9.55 -5.54
CA GLU A 26 -22.44 -10.49 -5.48
C GLU A 26 -22.94 -11.93 -5.56
N LYS A 27 -23.94 -12.27 -4.74
CA LYS A 27 -24.61 -13.58 -4.78
C LYS A 27 -25.15 -13.86 -6.19
N GLN A 28 -25.82 -12.89 -6.81
CA GLN A 28 -26.38 -13.04 -8.15
C GLN A 28 -25.31 -13.25 -9.22
N ALA A 29 -24.14 -12.62 -9.10
CA ALA A 29 -23.01 -12.87 -10.00
C ALA A 29 -22.43 -14.28 -9.80
N ILE A 30 -22.25 -14.71 -8.55
CA ILE A 30 -21.76 -16.07 -8.23
C ILE A 30 -22.78 -17.12 -8.68
N ASP A 31 -24.08 -16.84 -8.60
CA ASP A 31 -25.14 -17.72 -9.09
C ASP A 31 -24.99 -18.06 -10.59
N LYS A 32 -24.33 -17.19 -11.37
CA LYS A 32 -24.15 -17.33 -12.82
C LYS A 32 -22.99 -18.25 -13.22
N ILE A 33 -22.08 -18.54 -12.28
CA ILE A 33 -20.88 -19.37 -12.54
C ILE A 33 -21.04 -20.84 -12.14
N PHE A 34 -22.18 -21.22 -11.54
CA PHE A 34 -22.50 -22.63 -11.27
C PHE A 34 -22.74 -23.41 -12.56
N ASP A 35 -22.15 -24.60 -12.67
CA ASP A 35 -22.45 -25.55 -13.74
C ASP A 35 -23.73 -26.34 -13.42
N GLU A 36 -23.90 -26.70 -12.15
CA GLU A 36 -25.04 -27.45 -11.64
C GLU A 36 -25.45 -26.88 -10.29
N THR A 37 -26.75 -26.92 -9.98
CA THR A 37 -27.28 -26.54 -8.67
C THR A 37 -27.91 -27.74 -8.00
N TYR A 38 -27.65 -27.91 -6.71
CA TYR A 38 -28.21 -28.99 -5.91
C TYR A 38 -29.37 -28.51 -5.04
N ASN A 39 -30.30 -29.40 -4.73
CA ASN A 39 -31.36 -29.11 -3.77
C ASN A 39 -30.76 -29.09 -2.34
N ALA A 40 -30.68 -27.91 -1.74
CA ALA A 40 -30.09 -27.75 -0.41
C ALA A 40 -30.78 -28.57 0.68
N ALA A 41 -32.07 -28.91 0.51
CA ALA A 41 -32.81 -29.75 1.44
C ALA A 41 -32.25 -31.18 1.53
N ASP A 42 -31.61 -31.68 0.47
CA ASP A 42 -31.02 -33.03 0.44
C ASP A 42 -29.76 -33.14 1.30
N PHE A 43 -29.09 -32.02 1.54
CA PHE A 43 -27.88 -31.91 2.36
C PHE A 43 -28.21 -31.51 3.80
N GLY A 44 -29.19 -30.60 3.96
CA GLY A 44 -29.59 -30.05 5.25
C GLY A 44 -28.50 -29.21 5.92
N LYS A 45 -28.75 -28.80 7.17
CA LYS A 45 -27.80 -28.07 8.00
C LYS A 45 -27.87 -28.52 9.46
N LEU A 46 -26.81 -28.26 10.23
CA LEU A 46 -26.82 -28.62 11.65
C LEU A 46 -27.82 -27.78 12.45
N ILE A 47 -28.26 -28.33 13.57
CA ILE A 47 -29.09 -27.60 14.54
C ILE A 47 -28.29 -26.39 15.04
N GLY A 48 -28.94 -25.22 15.04
CA GLY A 48 -28.33 -23.94 15.45
C GLY A 48 -27.71 -23.15 14.29
N ASP A 49 -27.49 -23.77 13.13
CA ASP A 49 -27.00 -23.08 11.94
C ASP A 49 -28.11 -22.20 11.32
N ALA A 50 -27.94 -20.89 11.44
CA ALA A 50 -28.89 -19.90 10.96
C ALA A 50 -28.71 -19.54 9.47
N ASN A 51 -27.65 -20.02 8.82
CA ASN A 51 -27.36 -19.64 7.44
C ASN A 51 -28.35 -20.25 6.44
N TYR A 52 -28.41 -19.60 5.28
CA TYR A 52 -29.08 -20.12 4.10
C TYR A 52 -28.04 -20.41 3.04
N TYR A 53 -28.08 -21.63 2.51
CA TYR A 53 -27.09 -22.15 1.59
C TYR A 53 -27.68 -22.36 0.21
N LYS A 54 -26.86 -22.10 -0.79
CA LYS A 54 -27.03 -22.65 -2.14
C LYS A 54 -25.90 -23.63 -2.38
N LEU A 55 -26.22 -24.80 -2.92
CA LEU A 55 -25.24 -25.82 -3.24
C LEU A 55 -25.20 -26.07 -4.74
N GLY A 56 -24.07 -26.59 -5.20
CA GLY A 56 -23.90 -26.95 -6.59
C GLY A 56 -22.47 -27.33 -6.93
N ARG A 57 -22.19 -27.31 -8.23
CA ARG A 57 -20.88 -27.64 -8.80
C ARG A 57 -20.32 -26.47 -9.59
N ILE A 58 -19.02 -26.22 -9.44
CA ILE A 58 -18.24 -25.33 -10.31
C ILE A 58 -16.99 -26.09 -10.73
N GLY A 59 -16.87 -26.39 -12.02
CA GLY A 59 -15.84 -27.27 -12.55
C GLY A 59 -15.88 -28.63 -11.85
N ARG A 60 -14.76 -29.03 -11.26
CA ARG A 60 -14.63 -30.30 -10.52
C ARG A 60 -15.02 -30.22 -9.04
N HIS A 61 -15.47 -29.07 -8.57
CA HIS A 61 -15.65 -28.81 -7.14
C HIS A 61 -17.12 -28.78 -6.75
N ASN A 62 -17.47 -29.51 -5.69
CA ASN A 62 -18.74 -29.31 -5.00
C ASN A 62 -18.62 -28.08 -4.09
N VAL A 63 -19.53 -27.14 -4.28
CA VAL A 63 -19.49 -25.80 -3.70
C VAL A 63 -20.74 -25.55 -2.86
N VAL A 64 -20.54 -24.93 -1.70
CA VAL A 64 -21.60 -24.31 -0.92
C VAL A 64 -21.40 -22.79 -0.89
N LEU A 65 -22.42 -22.05 -1.31
CA LEU A 65 -22.48 -20.59 -1.28
C LEU A 65 -23.33 -20.15 -0.09
N VAL A 66 -22.78 -19.22 0.69
CA VAL A 66 -23.51 -18.48 1.74
C VAL A 66 -23.45 -16.98 1.46
N LYS A 67 -24.59 -16.31 1.59
CA LYS A 67 -24.66 -14.85 1.63
C LYS A 67 -24.77 -14.41 3.09
N LEU A 68 -23.91 -13.49 3.51
CA LEU A 68 -23.94 -12.92 4.85
C LEU A 68 -25.23 -12.12 5.08
N SER A 69 -25.65 -12.04 6.35
CA SER A 69 -26.81 -11.24 6.77
C SER A 69 -26.48 -9.75 6.93
N GLY A 70 -25.20 -9.38 6.87
CA GLY A 70 -24.73 -8.00 6.99
C GLY A 70 -23.27 -7.86 6.59
N LYS A 71 -22.80 -6.61 6.52
CA LYS A 71 -21.41 -6.24 6.24
C LYS A 71 -20.59 -6.21 7.53
N GLY A 72 -19.33 -6.59 7.44
CA GLY A 72 -18.41 -6.56 8.58
C GLY A 72 -17.94 -7.93 9.07
N THR A 73 -16.84 -7.92 9.81
CA THR A 73 -16.11 -9.13 10.24
C THR A 73 -16.91 -10.01 11.18
N GLN A 74 -17.83 -9.44 11.97
CA GLN A 74 -18.69 -10.21 12.88
C GLN A 74 -19.68 -11.13 12.13
N TYR A 75 -20.20 -10.68 11.00
CA TYR A 75 -21.14 -11.46 10.19
C TYR A 75 -20.43 -12.58 9.47
N SER A 76 -19.26 -12.28 8.87
CA SER A 76 -18.44 -13.26 8.18
C SER A 76 -17.95 -14.35 9.14
N ALA A 77 -17.41 -13.98 10.31
CA ALA A 77 -16.94 -14.92 11.33
C ALA A 77 -18.04 -15.88 11.79
N ARG A 78 -19.23 -15.35 12.10
CA ARG A 78 -20.37 -16.17 12.55
C ARG A 78 -20.84 -17.13 11.46
N SER A 79 -21.13 -16.61 10.27
CA SER A 79 -21.66 -17.42 9.18
C SER A 79 -20.69 -18.52 8.75
N VAL A 80 -19.40 -18.21 8.70
CA VAL A 80 -18.38 -19.21 8.35
C VAL A 80 -18.20 -20.24 9.46
N THR A 81 -18.27 -19.85 10.73
CA THR A 81 -18.24 -20.82 11.85
C THR A 81 -19.32 -21.88 11.70
N ASP A 82 -20.57 -21.45 11.52
CA ASP A 82 -21.71 -22.35 11.33
C ASP A 82 -21.58 -23.20 10.05
N LEU A 83 -21.20 -22.58 8.93
CA LEU A 83 -20.95 -23.26 7.64
C LEU A 83 -20.00 -24.42 7.76
N SER A 84 -19.01 -24.31 8.64
CA SER A 84 -17.92 -25.28 8.72
C SER A 84 -18.22 -26.43 9.64
N HIS A 85 -19.06 -26.17 10.65
CA HIS A 85 -19.64 -27.24 11.42
C HIS A 85 -20.60 -28.05 10.55
N THR A 86 -21.40 -27.39 9.70
CA THR A 86 -22.35 -28.06 8.81
C THR A 86 -21.66 -28.82 7.66
N TYR A 87 -20.71 -28.20 6.96
CA TYR A 87 -19.98 -28.78 5.83
C TYR A 87 -18.51 -28.97 6.19
N ARG A 88 -18.23 -30.07 6.90
CA ARG A 88 -16.89 -30.39 7.43
C ARG A 88 -15.88 -30.78 6.34
N GLY A 89 -16.35 -31.07 5.13
CA GLY A 89 -15.52 -31.38 3.97
C GLY A 89 -14.75 -30.18 3.43
N ILE A 90 -15.14 -28.94 3.78
CA ILE A 90 -14.56 -27.74 3.18
C ILE A 90 -13.05 -27.65 3.45
N LYS A 91 -12.27 -27.53 2.38
CA LYS A 91 -10.82 -27.35 2.38
C LYS A 91 -10.39 -25.94 2.00
N LEU A 92 -11.26 -25.18 1.35
CA LEU A 92 -10.98 -23.82 0.91
C LEU A 92 -12.22 -22.94 1.02
N TYR A 93 -12.06 -21.76 1.60
CA TYR A 93 -13.05 -20.70 1.63
C TYR A 93 -12.66 -19.61 0.63
N LEU A 94 -13.63 -19.15 -0.16
CA LEU A 94 -13.47 -18.03 -1.09
C LEU A 94 -14.37 -16.90 -0.64
N LEU A 95 -13.78 -15.77 -0.24
CA LEU A 95 -14.53 -14.55 0.03
C LEU A 95 -14.63 -13.76 -1.28
N VAL A 96 -15.81 -13.80 -1.90
CA VAL A 96 -16.06 -13.26 -3.23
C VAL A 96 -17.00 -12.07 -3.14
N GLY A 97 -16.64 -10.96 -3.78
CA GLY A 97 -17.49 -9.77 -3.76
C GLY A 97 -16.82 -8.53 -4.36
N VAL A 98 -17.22 -7.35 -3.91
CA VAL A 98 -16.66 -6.08 -4.34
C VAL A 98 -15.74 -5.46 -3.27
N CYS A 99 -14.83 -4.60 -3.70
CA CYS A 99 -13.92 -3.86 -2.82
C CYS A 99 -13.64 -2.46 -3.38
N ALA A 100 -12.98 -1.66 -2.57
CA ALA A 100 -12.38 -0.41 -2.99
C ALA A 100 -10.92 -0.62 -3.38
N GLY A 101 -10.51 -0.20 -4.57
CA GLY A 101 -9.14 -0.34 -5.07
C GLY A 101 -8.25 0.84 -4.71
N VAL A 102 -6.97 0.57 -4.45
CA VAL A 102 -5.95 1.63 -4.37
C VAL A 102 -5.58 2.06 -5.79
N PRO A 103 -5.82 3.32 -6.20
CA PRO A 103 -5.85 3.70 -7.62
C PRO A 103 -4.50 3.59 -8.33
N PHE A 104 -3.42 3.89 -7.62
CA PHE A 104 -2.05 3.85 -8.09
C PHE A 104 -1.17 3.18 -7.05
N ARG A 105 -0.31 2.28 -7.50
CA ARG A 105 0.66 1.58 -6.65
C ARG A 105 2.06 2.07 -6.97
N GLU A 106 2.93 2.07 -5.96
CA GLU A 106 4.33 2.37 -6.22
C GLU A 106 4.99 1.24 -6.99
N ARG A 107 5.66 1.63 -8.08
CA ARG A 107 6.26 0.75 -9.08
C ARG A 107 7.27 -0.22 -8.45
N GLY A 108 7.02 -1.52 -8.55
CA GLY A 108 8.08 -2.53 -8.42
C GLY A 108 9.03 -2.46 -9.62
N GLN A 109 10.31 -2.84 -9.46
CA GLN A 109 11.31 -2.79 -10.55
C GLN A 109 10.88 -3.58 -11.82
N ASP A 110 9.97 -4.54 -11.67
CA ASP A 110 9.48 -5.42 -12.73
C ASP A 110 8.02 -5.17 -13.17
N GLU A 111 7.32 -4.17 -12.59
CA GLU A 111 5.91 -3.92 -12.91
C GLU A 111 5.75 -2.95 -14.10
N LYS A 112 4.95 -3.37 -15.09
CA LYS A 112 4.54 -2.53 -16.23
C LYS A 112 3.65 -1.38 -15.73
N LEU A 113 3.65 -0.26 -16.46
CA LEU A 113 2.87 0.93 -16.09
C LEU A 113 1.36 0.63 -15.99
N GLU A 114 0.86 -0.23 -16.87
CA GLU A 114 -0.54 -0.66 -16.91
C GLU A 114 -0.95 -1.52 -15.70
N THR A 115 -0.04 -2.31 -15.12
CA THR A 115 -0.34 -3.15 -13.95
C THR A 115 -0.31 -2.35 -12.63
N ALA A 116 0.28 -1.16 -12.63
CA ALA A 116 0.33 -0.28 -11.45
C ALA A 116 -0.95 0.56 -11.25
N GLU A 117 -1.79 0.65 -12.29
CA GLU A 117 -3.05 1.38 -12.29
C GLU A 117 -4.24 0.43 -12.08
N THR A 118 -5.06 0.69 -11.06
CA THR A 118 -6.26 -0.10 -10.76
C THR A 118 -7.52 0.63 -11.22
N ILE A 119 -8.34 0.04 -12.10
CA ILE A 119 -9.61 0.64 -12.58
C ILE A 119 -10.84 -0.14 -12.09
N PHE A 120 -12.05 0.34 -12.34
CA PHE A 120 -13.27 -0.39 -12.01
C PHE A 120 -13.39 -1.69 -12.80
N GLY A 121 -13.77 -2.75 -12.08
CA GLY A 121 -13.87 -4.11 -12.58
C GLY A 121 -12.58 -4.92 -12.52
N ASP A 122 -11.42 -4.30 -12.30
CA ASP A 122 -10.20 -5.04 -11.97
C ASP A 122 -10.45 -5.97 -10.78
N VAL A 123 -9.79 -7.12 -10.77
CA VAL A 123 -9.96 -8.12 -9.70
C VAL A 123 -8.73 -8.14 -8.81
N ILE A 124 -8.97 -8.11 -7.50
CA ILE A 124 -7.98 -8.24 -6.45
C ILE A 124 -8.04 -9.66 -5.89
N ILE A 125 -6.92 -10.38 -5.97
CA ILE A 125 -6.70 -11.64 -5.26
C ILE A 125 -5.81 -11.34 -4.06
N GLY A 126 -6.37 -11.48 -2.86
CA GLY A 126 -5.68 -11.22 -1.61
C GLY A 126 -4.68 -12.33 -1.25
N ASP A 127 -3.38 -12.02 -1.23
CA ASP A 127 -2.34 -12.95 -0.75
C ASP A 127 -1.99 -12.79 0.73
N SER A 128 -2.45 -11.69 1.31
CA SER A 128 -2.26 -11.28 2.70
C SER A 128 -3.37 -10.31 3.09
N ILE A 129 -3.62 -10.18 4.39
CA ILE A 129 -4.66 -9.31 4.91
C ILE A 129 -4.16 -8.49 6.11
N VAL A 130 -4.63 -7.25 6.21
CA VAL A 130 -4.34 -6.36 7.32
C VAL A 130 -5.63 -5.86 7.93
N GLN A 131 -5.92 -6.24 9.17
CA GLN A 131 -7.05 -5.67 9.89
C GLN A 131 -6.69 -4.27 10.42
N THR A 132 -7.25 -3.24 9.79
CA THR A 132 -6.85 -1.86 10.07
C THR A 132 -7.57 -1.24 11.27
N ASP A 133 -8.75 -1.76 11.64
CA ASP A 133 -9.60 -1.27 12.74
C ASP A 133 -9.41 -2.03 14.07
N ASN A 134 -8.44 -2.95 14.15
CA ASN A 134 -8.04 -3.60 15.39
C ASN A 134 -6.83 -2.90 16.06
N GLY A 135 -7.09 -2.05 17.06
CA GLY A 135 -6.07 -1.15 17.59
C GLY A 135 -6.50 -0.36 18.82
N LYS A 136 -5.69 0.65 19.16
CA LYS A 136 -5.91 1.56 20.27
C LYS A 136 -6.02 2.99 19.72
N GLN A 137 -7.15 3.63 19.98
CA GLN A 137 -7.29 5.07 19.73
C GLN A 137 -6.59 5.86 20.84
N LEU A 138 -5.62 6.70 20.47
CA LEU A 138 -5.02 7.71 21.34
C LEU A 138 -5.57 9.10 20.97
N PRO A 139 -5.42 10.13 21.82
CA PRO A 139 -5.92 11.48 21.50
C PRO A 139 -5.40 12.06 20.18
N ASN A 140 -4.19 11.65 19.76
CA ASN A 140 -3.49 12.19 18.60
C ASN A 140 -3.32 11.21 17.45
N GLU A 141 -3.55 9.91 17.65
CA GLU A 141 -3.34 8.90 16.61
C GLU A 141 -4.08 7.60 16.92
N TYR A 142 -4.38 6.85 15.86
CA TYR A 142 -4.82 5.47 15.98
C TYR A 142 -3.62 4.52 15.82
N LYS A 143 -3.41 3.63 16.80
CA LYS A 143 -2.37 2.59 16.77
C LYS A 143 -2.97 1.22 16.53
N ARG A 144 -2.82 0.70 15.31
CA ARG A 144 -3.09 -0.71 14.99
C ARG A 144 -2.25 -1.62 15.88
N ARG A 145 -2.83 -2.75 16.29
CA ARG A 145 -2.09 -3.84 16.95
C ARG A 145 -1.17 -4.51 15.94
N THR A 146 0.09 -4.68 16.31
CA THR A 146 1.14 -5.28 15.48
C THR A 146 1.84 -6.45 16.17
N GLY A 147 1.36 -6.87 17.35
CA GLY A 147 1.89 -8.04 18.03
C GLY A 147 1.59 -9.31 17.24
N ARG A 148 2.53 -10.26 17.19
CA ARG A 148 2.39 -11.51 16.40
C ARG A 148 1.11 -12.31 16.69
N ARG A 149 0.56 -12.23 17.91
CA ARG A 149 -0.70 -12.89 18.31
C ARG A 149 -1.96 -12.08 17.97
N GLU A 150 -1.80 -10.86 17.51
CA GLU A 150 -2.88 -9.90 17.25
C GLU A 150 -2.98 -9.55 15.74
N VAL A 151 -2.03 -10.01 14.93
CA VAL A 151 -2.00 -9.83 13.48
C VAL A 151 -2.38 -11.15 12.81
N LEU A 152 -3.18 -11.02 11.76
CA LEU A 152 -3.62 -12.14 10.94
C LEU A 152 -2.41 -12.77 10.23
N GLY A 153 -2.28 -14.09 10.34
CA GLY A 153 -1.16 -14.83 9.77
C GLY A 153 -1.18 -14.91 8.25
N ASN A 154 -0.14 -15.52 7.69
CA ASN A 154 -0.14 -15.85 6.26
C ASN A 154 -1.12 -17.00 5.97
N PRO A 155 -1.69 -17.09 4.76
CA PRO A 155 -2.50 -18.24 4.36
C PRO A 155 -1.73 -19.55 4.51
N PRO A 156 -2.42 -20.69 4.65
CA PRO A 156 -1.82 -22.03 4.57
C PRO A 156 -0.88 -22.21 3.36
N LEU A 157 0.13 -23.09 3.49
CA LEU A 157 1.23 -23.21 2.52
C LEU A 157 0.73 -23.64 1.12
N ASP A 158 -0.25 -24.52 1.04
CA ASP A 158 -0.91 -24.93 -0.20
C ASP A 158 -1.55 -23.76 -0.93
N ILE A 159 -2.28 -22.89 -0.22
CA ILE A 159 -2.84 -21.66 -0.78
C ILE A 159 -1.72 -20.72 -1.25
N ARG A 160 -0.66 -20.53 -0.46
CA ARG A 160 0.47 -19.67 -0.86
C ARG A 160 1.16 -20.18 -2.13
N ASN A 161 1.41 -21.49 -2.21
CA ASN A 161 2.02 -22.10 -3.38
C ASN A 161 1.13 -21.94 -4.61
N MET A 162 -0.18 -22.12 -4.46
CA MET A 162 -1.15 -21.87 -5.53
C MET A 162 -1.12 -20.40 -5.99
N LEU A 163 -1.20 -19.45 -5.06
CA LEU A 163 -1.18 -18.02 -5.41
C LEU A 163 0.12 -17.63 -6.12
N SER A 164 1.25 -18.21 -5.69
CA SER A 164 2.54 -18.05 -6.37
C SER A 164 2.51 -18.61 -7.80
N HIS A 165 1.89 -19.77 -8.00
CA HIS A 165 1.74 -20.39 -9.32
C HIS A 165 0.82 -19.58 -10.23
N LEU A 166 -0.33 -19.12 -9.73
CA LEU A 166 -1.24 -18.24 -10.46
C LEU A 166 -0.60 -16.91 -10.86
N ARG A 167 0.28 -16.38 -10.00
CA ARG A 167 1.05 -15.18 -10.33
C ARG A 167 2.02 -15.43 -11.50
N SER A 168 2.61 -16.62 -11.60
CA SER A 168 3.43 -17.01 -12.76
C SER A 168 2.61 -17.35 -14.01
N GLU A 169 1.35 -17.75 -13.84
CA GLU A 169 0.40 -18.08 -14.91
C GLU A 169 -0.74 -17.05 -14.98
N ALA A 170 -0.40 -15.76 -14.95
CA ALA A 170 -1.39 -14.69 -14.94
C ALA A 170 -2.23 -14.65 -16.25
N GLU A 171 -1.61 -14.97 -17.39
CA GLU A 171 -2.28 -14.93 -18.70
C GLU A 171 -3.39 -15.97 -18.86
N PRO A 172 -3.16 -17.29 -18.63
CA PRO A 172 -4.24 -18.28 -18.72
C PRO A 172 -5.39 -18.02 -17.75
N LEU A 173 -5.08 -17.54 -16.54
CA LEU A 173 -6.08 -17.16 -15.54
C LEU A 173 -6.94 -15.99 -16.04
N HIS A 174 -6.30 -14.97 -16.63
CA HIS A 174 -6.97 -13.80 -17.20
C HIS A 174 -7.84 -14.17 -18.40
N GLU A 175 -7.33 -14.96 -19.35
CA GLU A 175 -8.10 -15.43 -20.52
C GLU A 175 -9.36 -16.19 -20.09
N THR A 176 -9.22 -17.10 -19.13
CA THR A 176 -10.34 -17.87 -18.58
C THR A 176 -11.33 -16.98 -17.84
N MET A 177 -10.84 -16.01 -17.06
CA MET A 177 -11.70 -15.00 -16.43
C MET A 177 -12.49 -14.22 -17.47
N MET A 178 -11.86 -13.75 -18.54
CA MET A 178 -12.51 -12.98 -19.60
C MET A 178 -13.54 -13.82 -20.36
N HIS A 179 -13.26 -15.10 -20.60
CA HIS A 179 -14.25 -16.03 -21.16
C HIS A 179 -15.49 -16.14 -20.27
N ASN A 180 -15.29 -16.35 -18.98
CA ASN A 180 -16.38 -16.45 -18.00
C ASN A 180 -17.16 -15.14 -17.86
N LEU A 181 -16.50 -13.98 -17.92
CA LEU A 181 -17.17 -12.67 -17.88
C LEU A 181 -18.09 -12.48 -19.09
N ARG A 182 -17.60 -12.79 -20.29
CA ARG A 182 -18.41 -12.76 -21.52
C ARG A 182 -19.61 -13.70 -21.43
N PHE A 183 -19.45 -14.86 -20.77
CA PHE A 183 -20.55 -15.78 -20.53
C PHE A 183 -21.62 -15.19 -19.60
N ILE A 184 -21.23 -14.59 -18.46
CA ILE A 184 -22.17 -13.93 -17.54
C ILE A 184 -22.90 -12.78 -18.24
N GLN A 185 -22.19 -11.94 -18.99
CA GLN A 185 -22.75 -10.81 -19.73
C GLN A 185 -23.79 -11.23 -20.76
N LYS A 186 -23.57 -12.36 -21.47
CA LYS A 186 -24.55 -12.89 -22.43
C LYS A 186 -25.84 -13.38 -21.79
N GLN A 187 -25.82 -13.79 -20.51
CA GLN A 187 -27.01 -14.31 -19.84
C GLN A 187 -28.00 -13.22 -19.39
N ASP A 188 -27.54 -11.97 -19.26
CA ASP A 188 -28.34 -10.84 -18.75
C ASP A 188 -27.69 -9.54 -19.26
N GLN A 189 -28.01 -9.22 -20.51
CA GLN A 189 -27.43 -8.07 -21.23
C GLN A 189 -27.74 -6.77 -20.50
N GLY A 190 -26.76 -5.87 -20.46
CA GLY A 190 -26.84 -4.56 -19.81
C GLY A 190 -26.61 -4.55 -18.30
N LYS A 191 -26.81 -5.66 -17.58
CA LYS A 191 -26.62 -5.69 -16.11
C LYS A 191 -25.16 -5.81 -15.69
N TRP A 192 -24.42 -6.69 -16.37
CA TRP A 192 -23.03 -7.05 -16.04
C TRP A 192 -22.01 -6.40 -16.97
N GLU A 193 -22.43 -5.36 -17.68
CA GLU A 193 -21.59 -4.66 -18.65
C GLU A 193 -20.76 -3.59 -17.95
N TYR A 194 -19.56 -3.38 -18.48
CA TYR A 194 -18.83 -2.16 -18.20
C TYR A 194 -19.69 -1.00 -18.72
N LYS A 195 -19.91 0.02 -17.89
CA LYS A 195 -20.84 1.10 -18.24
C LYS A 195 -20.23 2.03 -19.29
N ASP A 196 -19.46 3.00 -18.86
CA ASP A 196 -18.84 3.99 -19.73
C ASP A 196 -17.56 4.45 -19.04
N VAL A 197 -16.49 4.66 -19.82
CA VAL A 197 -15.20 5.12 -19.33
C VAL A 197 -15.30 6.48 -18.62
N SER A 198 -16.24 7.34 -19.04
CA SER A 198 -16.53 8.63 -18.40
C SER A 198 -17.14 8.51 -17.00
N GLN A 199 -17.64 7.33 -16.62
CA GLN A 199 -18.23 7.05 -15.31
C GLN A 199 -17.22 6.42 -14.33
N ASP A 200 -16.05 5.98 -14.82
CA ASP A 200 -14.91 5.57 -13.99
C ASP A 200 -14.04 6.79 -13.69
N ARG A 201 -14.40 7.49 -12.62
CA ARG A 201 -13.83 8.78 -12.26
C ARG A 201 -13.00 8.68 -10.99
N LEU A 202 -11.70 8.92 -11.13
CA LEU A 202 -10.80 9.12 -10.01
C LEU A 202 -10.59 10.60 -9.74
N PHE A 203 -10.86 11.02 -8.52
CA PHE A 203 -10.57 12.36 -8.02
C PHE A 203 -9.29 12.35 -7.18
N GLU A 204 -8.62 13.50 -7.09
CA GLU A 204 -7.51 13.68 -6.14
C GLU A 204 -7.92 13.32 -4.71
N ALA A 205 -6.97 12.79 -3.94
CA ALA A 205 -7.23 12.21 -2.63
C ALA A 205 -7.86 13.19 -1.62
N SER A 206 -7.47 14.47 -1.72
CA SER A 206 -7.92 15.59 -0.90
C SER A 206 -9.30 16.14 -1.31
N VAL A 207 -9.80 15.76 -2.49
CA VAL A 207 -11.07 16.28 -3.01
C VAL A 207 -12.22 15.59 -2.29
N ARG A 208 -12.98 16.40 -1.58
CA ARG A 208 -14.16 15.95 -0.83
C ARG A 208 -15.39 16.09 -1.72
N HIS A 209 -16.34 15.17 -1.59
CA HIS A 209 -17.60 15.24 -2.32
C HIS A 209 -18.56 16.24 -1.64
N LYS A 210 -18.44 17.52 -2.02
CA LYS A 210 -19.15 18.67 -1.43
C LYS A 210 -19.63 19.63 -2.52
N HIS A 211 -20.55 20.55 -2.22
CA HIS A 211 -20.93 21.60 -3.17
C HIS A 211 -19.77 22.60 -3.36
N TYR A 212 -19.24 22.69 -4.57
CA TYR A 212 -18.19 23.64 -4.95
C TYR A 212 -18.76 24.92 -5.58
N ALA A 213 -19.97 24.86 -6.11
CA ALA A 213 -20.54 25.97 -6.86
C ALA A 213 -21.17 27.04 -5.95
N GLN A 214 -20.75 28.29 -6.14
CA GLN A 214 -21.20 29.45 -5.33
C GLN A 214 -22.68 29.80 -5.48
N HIS A 215 -23.35 29.30 -6.53
CA HIS A 215 -24.78 29.52 -6.74
C HIS A 215 -25.67 28.58 -5.91
N ILE A 216 -25.07 27.62 -5.20
CA ILE A 216 -25.78 26.74 -4.26
C ILE A 216 -25.71 27.36 -2.87
N THR A 217 -26.85 27.60 -2.24
CA THR A 217 -26.95 28.10 -0.86
C THR A 217 -26.74 26.95 0.13
N CYS A 218 -25.49 26.57 0.35
CA CYS A 218 -25.13 25.49 1.27
C CYS A 218 -23.91 25.85 2.13
N GLU A 219 -23.94 25.49 3.41
CA GLU A 219 -22.84 25.73 4.35
C GLU A 219 -21.51 25.10 3.90
N CYS A 220 -21.58 23.95 3.18
CA CYS A 220 -20.38 23.21 2.79
C CYS A 220 -19.59 23.87 1.64
N VAL A 221 -20.18 24.88 0.98
CA VAL A 221 -19.48 25.72 -0.02
C VAL A 221 -18.28 26.42 0.63
N TYR A 222 -18.41 26.80 1.91
CA TYR A 222 -17.38 27.54 2.64
C TYR A 222 -16.41 26.66 3.44
N CYS A 223 -16.46 25.32 3.31
CA CYS A 223 -15.48 24.43 3.95
C CYS A 223 -14.08 24.67 3.38
N LYS A 224 -13.16 25.07 4.26
CA LYS A 224 -11.75 25.39 3.97
C LYS A 224 -10.80 24.27 4.40
N THR A 225 -11.19 23.44 5.35
CA THR A 225 -10.33 22.40 5.94
C THR A 225 -10.89 20.99 5.71
N GLN A 226 -10.05 19.98 5.90
CA GLN A 226 -10.43 18.57 5.88
C GLN A 226 -11.46 18.22 6.97
N ASP A 227 -11.44 18.96 8.08
CA ASP A 227 -12.27 18.71 9.27
C ASP A 227 -13.61 19.44 9.23
N ASP A 228 -13.78 20.40 8.30
CA ASP A 228 -15.03 21.14 8.18
C ASP A 228 -16.17 20.22 7.74
N PRO A 229 -17.40 20.36 8.27
CA PRO A 229 -18.50 19.45 7.97
C PRO A 229 -18.96 19.57 6.52
N VAL A 230 -19.21 18.42 5.88
CA VAL A 230 -19.84 18.36 4.55
C VAL A 230 -21.31 18.05 4.72
N CYS A 231 -22.17 18.77 4.01
CA CYS A 231 -23.61 18.62 4.17
C CYS A 231 -24.07 17.21 3.69
N PRO A 232 -25.08 16.61 4.31
CA PRO A 232 -25.56 15.29 3.88
C PRO A 232 -26.08 15.25 2.44
N ALA A 233 -26.60 16.37 1.92
CA ALA A 233 -27.13 16.46 0.56
C ALA A 233 -26.03 16.22 -0.49
N SER A 234 -24.88 16.89 -0.35
CA SER A 234 -23.80 16.72 -1.32
C SER A 234 -23.27 15.29 -1.37
N LEU A 235 -23.34 14.53 -0.27
CA LEU A 235 -22.92 13.13 -0.24
C LEU A 235 -23.81 12.20 -1.09
N GLN A 236 -25.00 12.65 -1.47
CA GLN A 236 -25.95 11.93 -2.32
C GLN A 236 -26.06 12.53 -3.72
N ASP A 237 -25.78 13.83 -3.86
CA ASP A 237 -25.85 14.52 -5.14
C ASP A 237 -24.81 13.97 -6.13
N PRO A 238 -25.13 13.92 -7.44
CA PRO A 238 -24.16 13.54 -8.45
C PRO A 238 -23.08 14.62 -8.61
N CYS A 239 -21.89 14.22 -9.06
CA CYS A 239 -20.76 15.14 -9.27
C CYS A 239 -21.08 16.31 -10.21
N SER A 240 -22.06 16.16 -11.10
CA SER A 240 -22.53 17.23 -12.00
C SER A 240 -23.24 18.37 -11.26
N ILE A 241 -23.86 18.08 -10.11
CA ILE A 241 -24.50 19.09 -9.26
C ILE A 241 -23.50 19.66 -8.26
N THR A 242 -22.67 18.82 -7.67
CA THR A 242 -21.68 19.27 -6.68
C THR A 242 -20.52 20.05 -7.30
N GLY A 243 -20.20 19.81 -8.58
CA GLY A 243 -19.15 20.52 -9.31
C GLY A 243 -17.74 19.94 -9.13
N CYS A 244 -17.61 18.64 -8.82
CA CYS A 244 -16.31 18.02 -8.52
C CYS A 244 -15.38 17.84 -9.74
N ALA A 245 -15.85 18.09 -10.96
CA ALA A 245 -15.21 17.65 -12.21
C ALA A 245 -13.82 18.26 -12.45
N GLU A 246 -13.49 19.39 -11.84
CA GLU A 246 -12.21 20.09 -12.04
C GLU A 246 -11.00 19.35 -11.43
N HIS A 247 -11.23 18.35 -10.59
CA HIS A 247 -10.17 17.63 -9.86
C HIS A 247 -10.02 16.16 -10.26
N LEU A 248 -10.33 15.84 -11.51
CA LEU A 248 -10.19 14.50 -12.06
C LEU A 248 -8.73 14.19 -12.38
N ILE A 249 -8.24 13.04 -11.89
CA ILE A 249 -6.92 12.52 -12.24
C ILE A 249 -7.03 11.78 -13.57
N GLN A 250 -6.10 12.06 -14.49
CA GLN A 250 -5.99 11.35 -15.77
C GLN A 250 -5.60 9.88 -15.58
N ARG A 251 -6.20 9.01 -16.40
CA ARG A 251 -6.12 7.55 -16.26
C ARG A 251 -5.61 6.93 -17.55
N THR A 252 -4.45 6.27 -17.52
CA THR A 252 -3.79 5.77 -18.73
C THR A 252 -4.61 4.66 -19.37
N ARG A 253 -5.11 3.72 -18.57
CA ARG A 253 -5.92 2.59 -19.07
C ARG A 253 -7.29 2.98 -19.59
N LEU A 254 -7.90 4.05 -19.05
CA LEU A 254 -9.19 4.55 -19.55
C LEU A 254 -9.04 5.41 -20.81
N ASN A 255 -7.85 5.99 -21.03
CA ASN A 255 -7.51 6.82 -22.17
C ASN A 255 -6.73 6.06 -23.27
N ALA A 256 -6.70 4.72 -23.22
CA ALA A 256 -5.85 3.91 -24.10
C ALA A 256 -6.29 3.96 -25.58
N ASP A 257 -7.60 4.12 -25.83
CA ASP A 257 -8.17 4.19 -27.18
C ASP A 257 -9.28 5.26 -27.24
N VAL A 258 -8.87 6.52 -26.99
CA VAL A 258 -9.78 7.69 -26.94
C VAL A 258 -10.54 7.94 -28.25
N ASP A 259 -10.06 7.42 -29.38
CA ASP A 259 -10.68 7.59 -30.70
C ASP A 259 -11.76 6.54 -30.98
N ASN A 260 -11.86 5.49 -30.16
CA ASN A 260 -12.83 4.42 -30.31
C ASN A 260 -13.99 4.57 -29.31
N PRO A 261 -15.17 5.03 -29.76
CA PRO A 261 -16.33 5.23 -28.88
C PRO A 261 -16.92 3.92 -28.33
N SER A 262 -16.47 2.75 -28.82
CA SER A 262 -16.83 1.43 -28.30
C SER A 262 -15.72 0.81 -27.44
N PHE A 263 -14.68 1.57 -27.10
CA PHE A 263 -13.61 1.10 -26.25
C PHE A 263 -14.14 0.73 -24.85
N VAL A 264 -13.85 -0.50 -24.44
CA VAL A 264 -14.11 -1.00 -23.10
C VAL A 264 -12.78 -1.51 -22.56
N PRO A 265 -12.28 -0.95 -21.45
CA PRO A 265 -11.03 -1.43 -20.88
C PRO A 265 -11.22 -2.84 -20.32
N GLU A 266 -10.27 -3.74 -20.61
CA GLU A 266 -10.30 -5.07 -20.04
C GLU A 266 -9.84 -5.04 -18.57
N PRO A 267 -10.55 -5.72 -17.65
CA PRO A 267 -10.17 -5.79 -16.25
C PRO A 267 -8.90 -6.62 -16.09
N LEU A 268 -7.98 -6.15 -15.24
CA LEU A 268 -6.75 -6.87 -14.88
C LEU A 268 -6.92 -7.62 -13.56
N ILE A 269 -6.09 -8.65 -13.36
CA ILE A 269 -6.00 -9.38 -12.09
C ILE A 269 -4.76 -8.91 -11.33
N HIS A 270 -4.97 -8.54 -10.08
CA HIS A 270 -3.94 -8.00 -9.20
C HIS A 270 -3.81 -8.86 -7.96
N PHE A 271 -2.58 -9.12 -7.53
CA PHE A 271 -2.31 -9.89 -6.33
C PHE A 271 -1.59 -9.03 -5.30
N GLY A 272 -2.10 -8.98 -4.07
CA GLY A 272 -1.44 -8.25 -2.99
C GLY A 272 -2.27 -8.16 -1.71
N THR A 273 -1.82 -7.29 -0.80
CA THR A 273 -2.40 -7.17 0.54
C THR A 273 -3.74 -6.44 0.52
N VAL A 274 -4.73 -6.99 1.23
CA VAL A 274 -6.05 -6.40 1.38
C VAL A 274 -6.23 -5.83 2.79
N ALA A 275 -6.64 -4.57 2.91
CA ALA A 275 -7.02 -3.98 4.17
C ALA A 275 -8.48 -4.32 4.52
N SER A 276 -8.70 -4.83 5.72
CA SER A 276 -10.02 -5.21 6.24
C SER A 276 -10.41 -4.33 7.43
N ALA A 277 -11.65 -3.85 7.47
CA ALA A 277 -12.22 -3.09 8.59
C ALA A 277 -13.75 -3.09 8.61
N ASN A 278 -14.36 -2.88 9.78
CA ASN A 278 -15.80 -2.67 9.91
C ASN A 278 -16.27 -1.25 9.51
N THR A 279 -15.33 -0.35 9.19
CA THR A 279 -15.61 0.99 8.69
C THR A 279 -15.43 1.05 7.17
N VAL A 280 -16.43 1.56 6.45
CA VAL A 280 -16.31 1.84 5.02
C VAL A 280 -15.33 2.99 4.81
N MET A 281 -14.26 2.77 4.03
CA MET A 281 -13.32 3.83 3.66
C MET A 281 -13.93 4.76 2.61
N LYS A 282 -14.20 6.02 2.98
CA LYS A 282 -14.73 7.07 2.09
C LYS A 282 -13.86 8.34 2.13
N SER A 283 -12.56 8.20 2.32
CA SER A 283 -11.63 9.33 2.41
C SER A 283 -10.32 8.97 1.72
N GLY A 284 -10.02 9.66 0.62
CA GLY A 284 -8.82 9.41 -0.17
C GLY A 284 -7.54 9.68 0.62
N GLU A 285 -7.50 10.74 1.43
CA GLU A 285 -6.37 11.05 2.30
C GLU A 285 -6.15 9.98 3.38
N HIS A 286 -7.21 9.51 4.05
CA HIS A 286 -7.08 8.43 5.03
C HIS A 286 -6.68 7.10 4.38
N ARG A 287 -7.20 6.80 3.19
CA ARG A 287 -6.78 5.66 2.38
C ARG A 287 -5.28 5.71 2.12
N ASP A 288 -4.78 6.81 1.57
CA ASP A 288 -3.36 6.97 1.22
C ASP A 288 -2.47 7.00 2.47
N TYR A 289 -2.95 7.61 3.56
CA TYR A 289 -2.30 7.55 4.86
C TYR A 289 -2.15 6.11 5.37
N ILE A 290 -3.21 5.30 5.31
CA ILE A 290 -3.15 3.89 5.74
C ILE A 290 -2.20 3.09 4.84
N VAL A 291 -2.32 3.22 3.52
CA VAL A 291 -1.43 2.56 2.55
C VAL A 291 0.03 2.90 2.84
N GLY A 292 0.35 4.20 2.93
CA GLY A 292 1.71 4.67 3.23
C GLY A 292 2.19 4.23 4.63
N ARG A 293 1.31 4.24 5.62
CA ARG A 293 1.64 3.84 7.00
C ARG A 293 1.97 2.36 7.10
N GLU A 294 1.14 1.48 6.55
CA GLU A 294 1.36 0.03 6.64
C GLU A 294 2.56 -0.40 5.80
N ARG A 295 2.75 0.20 4.62
CA ARG A 295 3.95 -0.01 3.82
C ARG A 295 5.23 0.37 4.56
N ASN A 296 5.25 1.54 5.21
CA ASN A 296 6.42 1.98 5.99
C ASN A 296 6.65 1.18 7.28
N ARG A 297 5.61 0.58 7.86
CA ARG A 297 5.69 -0.14 9.14
C ARG A 297 6.02 -1.62 8.99
N CYS A 298 5.39 -2.26 8.00
CA CYS A 298 5.35 -3.72 7.88
C CYS A 298 5.75 -4.21 6.49
N ASP A 299 6.18 -3.31 5.59
CA ASP A 299 6.44 -3.63 4.17
C ASP A 299 5.21 -4.23 3.46
N GLU A 300 4.02 -3.92 3.98
CA GLU A 300 2.74 -4.38 3.45
C GLU A 300 2.27 -3.42 2.37
N ASN A 301 2.12 -3.92 1.15
CA ASN A 301 1.60 -3.14 0.03
C ASN A 301 0.07 -3.32 -0.07
N ILE A 302 -0.69 -2.52 0.68
CA ILE A 302 -2.15 -2.53 0.61
C ILE A 302 -2.59 -2.07 -0.78
N ILE A 303 -3.35 -2.90 -1.48
CA ILE A 303 -3.87 -2.62 -2.82
C ILE A 303 -5.40 -2.50 -2.87
N ALA A 304 -6.09 -2.87 -1.80
CA ALA A 304 -7.56 -2.79 -1.73
C ALA A 304 -8.07 -2.69 -0.28
N PHE A 305 -9.31 -2.22 -0.12
CA PHE A 305 -10.04 -2.12 1.13
C PHE A 305 -11.38 -2.87 1.03
N GLU A 306 -11.68 -3.69 2.03
CA GLU A 306 -12.93 -4.44 2.16
C GLU A 306 -13.32 -4.59 3.65
N MET A 307 -14.42 -5.30 3.95
CA MET A 307 -15.04 -5.27 5.28
C MET A 307 -15.24 -6.63 5.97
N GLU A 308 -14.98 -7.76 5.30
CA GLU A 308 -15.35 -9.08 5.81
C GLU A 308 -14.15 -9.99 6.09
N GLY A 309 -13.06 -9.84 5.34
CA GLY A 309 -11.96 -10.79 5.27
C GLY A 309 -11.33 -11.11 6.62
N ALA A 310 -11.11 -10.10 7.47
CA ALA A 310 -10.48 -10.31 8.77
C ALA A 310 -11.29 -11.25 9.70
N GLY A 311 -12.61 -11.33 9.52
CA GLY A 311 -13.45 -12.24 10.30
C GLY A 311 -13.31 -13.72 9.92
N MET A 312 -12.72 -14.02 8.75
CA MET A 312 -12.60 -15.38 8.22
C MET A 312 -11.15 -15.86 8.15
N TRP A 313 -10.18 -14.96 8.15
CA TRP A 313 -8.82 -15.24 7.73
C TRP A 313 -7.99 -16.05 8.74
N ASP A 314 -8.17 -15.83 10.04
CA ASP A 314 -7.23 -16.34 11.06
C ASP A 314 -7.27 -17.87 11.17
N ASP A 315 -8.47 -18.44 11.17
CA ASP A 315 -8.65 -19.87 11.46
C ASP A 315 -8.91 -20.72 10.19
N ARG A 316 -9.15 -20.10 9.04
CA ARG A 316 -9.69 -20.79 7.85
C ARG A 316 -8.78 -20.66 6.63
N PRO A 317 -8.60 -21.74 5.84
CA PRO A 317 -7.93 -21.65 4.55
C PRO A 317 -8.76 -20.77 3.61
N CYS A 318 -8.42 -19.48 3.50
CA CYS A 318 -9.23 -18.48 2.83
C CYS A 318 -8.43 -17.81 1.69
N VAL A 319 -9.10 -17.56 0.56
CA VAL A 319 -8.64 -16.66 -0.50
C VAL A 319 -9.68 -15.57 -0.70
N ILE A 320 -9.23 -14.33 -0.83
CA ILE A 320 -10.10 -13.18 -1.08
C ILE A 320 -10.05 -12.89 -2.59
N ILE A 321 -11.21 -12.82 -3.25
CA ILE A 321 -11.34 -12.47 -4.66
C ILE A 321 -12.37 -11.35 -4.77
N LYS A 322 -11.91 -10.13 -5.05
CA LYS A 322 -12.78 -8.95 -5.02
C LYS A 322 -12.67 -8.12 -6.29
N GLY A 323 -13.79 -7.75 -6.89
CA GLY A 323 -13.83 -6.79 -7.99
C GLY A 323 -13.80 -5.36 -7.47
N VAL A 324 -13.06 -4.48 -8.12
CA VAL A 324 -12.95 -3.07 -7.71
C VAL A 324 -14.19 -2.31 -8.18
N SER A 325 -14.89 -1.66 -7.24
CA SER A 325 -16.11 -0.89 -7.53
C SER A 325 -16.05 0.58 -7.15
N ASP A 326 -15.04 0.98 -6.37
CA ASP A 326 -14.77 2.36 -6.00
C ASP A 326 -13.29 2.52 -5.59
N TYR A 327 -12.87 3.75 -5.30
CA TYR A 327 -11.50 4.10 -4.97
C TYR A 327 -11.29 4.49 -3.50
N ALA A 328 -12.18 4.07 -2.59
CA ALA A 328 -12.08 4.36 -1.15
C ALA A 328 -12.02 5.87 -0.84
N ASN A 329 -12.71 6.69 -1.63
CA ASN A 329 -12.83 8.14 -1.45
C ASN A 329 -14.30 8.55 -1.25
N SER A 330 -14.54 9.85 -1.05
CA SER A 330 -15.89 10.37 -0.76
C SER A 330 -16.87 10.27 -1.93
N HIS A 331 -16.38 9.99 -3.15
CA HIS A 331 -17.19 9.83 -4.36
C HIS A 331 -17.68 8.38 -4.56
N LYS A 332 -17.40 7.49 -3.60
CA LYS A 332 -17.91 6.12 -3.62
C LYS A 332 -19.43 6.11 -3.83
N ASN A 333 -19.85 5.35 -4.83
CA ASN A 333 -21.23 4.99 -5.10
C ASN A 333 -21.32 3.48 -5.44
N ASP A 334 -22.53 3.00 -5.71
CA ASP A 334 -22.81 1.57 -5.87
C ASP A 334 -23.10 1.19 -7.35
N ILE A 335 -22.92 2.12 -8.29
CA ILE A 335 -23.23 1.96 -9.72
C ILE A 335 -22.41 0.82 -10.34
N TRP A 336 -21.17 0.64 -9.88
CA TRP A 336 -20.22 -0.34 -10.41
C TRP A 336 -20.28 -1.70 -9.71
N HIS A 337 -21.11 -1.87 -8.66
CA HIS A 337 -21.17 -3.12 -7.91
C HIS A 337 -21.53 -4.33 -8.80
N ALA A 338 -22.41 -4.17 -9.79
CA ALA A 338 -22.80 -5.26 -10.68
C ALA A 338 -21.64 -5.75 -11.55
N TYR A 339 -20.97 -4.84 -12.25
CA TYR A 339 -19.82 -5.18 -13.08
C TYR A 339 -18.67 -5.77 -12.26
N ALA A 340 -18.30 -5.13 -11.15
CA ALA A 340 -17.26 -5.62 -10.25
C ALA A 340 -17.58 -6.99 -9.64
N ALA A 341 -18.84 -7.25 -9.28
CA ALA A 341 -19.25 -8.57 -8.81
C ALA A 341 -19.13 -9.64 -9.91
N ALA A 342 -19.47 -9.29 -11.16
CA ALA A 342 -19.33 -10.20 -12.30
C ALA A 342 -17.86 -10.52 -12.59
N THR A 343 -16.95 -9.54 -12.57
CA THR A 343 -15.52 -9.81 -12.78
C THR A 343 -14.94 -10.67 -11.66
N ALA A 344 -15.31 -10.40 -10.40
CA ALA A 344 -14.91 -11.23 -9.25
C ALA A 344 -15.41 -12.67 -9.36
N ALA A 345 -16.69 -12.88 -9.74
CA ALA A 345 -17.27 -14.21 -9.92
C ALA A 345 -16.58 -14.95 -11.08
N SER A 346 -16.34 -14.28 -12.21
CA SER A 346 -15.63 -14.86 -13.35
C SER A 346 -14.20 -15.28 -13.00
N CYS A 347 -13.48 -14.45 -12.23
CA CYS A 347 -12.15 -14.78 -11.73
C CYS A 347 -12.19 -15.94 -10.74
N THR A 348 -13.22 -16.00 -9.88
CA THR A 348 -13.46 -17.12 -8.95
C THR A 348 -13.60 -18.46 -9.70
N ARG A 349 -14.35 -18.47 -10.81
CA ARG A 349 -14.48 -19.66 -11.65
C ARG A 349 -13.14 -20.07 -12.27
N ALA A 350 -12.42 -19.11 -12.87
CA ALA A 350 -11.11 -19.35 -13.45
C ALA A 350 -10.11 -19.89 -12.41
N PHE A 351 -10.09 -19.30 -11.21
CA PHE A 351 -9.31 -19.77 -10.07
C PHE A 351 -9.63 -21.23 -9.73
N LEU A 352 -10.92 -21.58 -9.63
CA LEU A 352 -11.36 -22.94 -9.27
C LEU A 352 -11.02 -23.98 -10.35
N GLU A 353 -11.02 -23.60 -11.64
CA GLU A 353 -10.60 -24.49 -12.72
C GLU A 353 -9.12 -24.88 -12.64
N MET A 354 -8.28 -23.96 -12.14
CA MET A 354 -6.86 -24.19 -11.88
C MET A 354 -6.60 -24.84 -10.51
N TRP A 355 -7.49 -24.65 -9.53
CA TRP A 355 -7.34 -25.23 -8.18
C TRP A 355 -7.47 -26.76 -8.20
N ILE A 356 -6.44 -27.43 -7.70
CA ILE A 356 -6.38 -28.89 -7.53
C ILE A 356 -6.23 -29.20 -6.03
N PRO A 357 -7.23 -29.83 -5.38
CA PRO A 357 -7.14 -30.23 -3.98
C PRO A 357 -6.08 -31.33 -3.79
N SER A 358 -5.40 -31.34 -2.64
CA SER A 358 -4.50 -32.44 -2.25
C SER A 358 -5.31 -33.70 -1.84
N ASP A 359 -5.60 -34.55 -2.83
CA ASP A 359 -6.10 -35.96 -2.89
C ASP A 359 -7.14 -36.51 -1.86
N PRO A 360 -7.99 -37.51 -2.24
CA PRO A 360 -8.42 -37.90 -3.59
C PRO A 360 -9.92 -37.76 -3.83
N LEU A 361 -10.25 -37.48 -5.10
CA LEU A 361 -11.54 -37.80 -5.70
C LEU A 361 -11.85 -39.30 -5.53
N GLN A 362 -12.77 -39.66 -4.65
CA GLN A 362 -13.69 -40.76 -4.96
C GLN A 362 -14.77 -40.21 -5.88
N GLY A 363 -14.53 -40.25 -7.19
CA GLY A 363 -15.52 -39.80 -8.17
C GLY A 363 -14.96 -39.56 -9.57
N GLN A 364 -14.88 -40.65 -10.35
CA GLN A 364 -14.69 -40.70 -11.80
C GLN A 364 -13.43 -40.06 -12.41
N ARG A 365 -12.47 -40.93 -12.77
CA ARG A 365 -11.47 -40.61 -13.80
C ARG A 365 -12.21 -40.44 -15.15
N PRO A 366 -11.94 -39.39 -15.95
CA PRO A 366 -12.36 -39.40 -17.34
C PRO A 366 -11.57 -40.50 -18.06
N GLN A 367 -12.28 -41.52 -18.55
CA GLN A 367 -11.70 -42.48 -19.48
C GLN A 367 -11.40 -41.72 -20.78
N TRP A 368 -10.13 -41.39 -20.99
CA TRP A 368 -9.65 -41.13 -22.34
C TRP A 368 -9.66 -42.46 -23.09
N GLY A 369 -10.82 -42.76 -23.67
CA GLY A 369 -11.02 -43.87 -24.58
C GLY A 369 -10.14 -43.69 -25.79
N GLN A 370 -9.29 -44.68 -26.03
CA GLN A 370 -8.64 -44.94 -27.30
C GLN A 370 -9.72 -45.11 -28.38
N SER A 371 -9.92 -44.09 -29.22
CA SER A 371 -10.32 -44.28 -30.62
C SER A 371 -10.24 -42.96 -31.37
N VAL A 372 -9.14 -42.72 -32.09
CA VAL A 372 -9.26 -42.18 -33.45
C VAL A 372 -8.21 -42.90 -34.28
N GLY A 373 -8.69 -43.83 -35.10
CA GLY A 373 -7.90 -44.37 -36.19
C GLY A 373 -7.68 -43.30 -37.27
N GLN A 374 -6.50 -43.38 -37.86
CA GLN A 374 -6.18 -43.01 -39.24
C GLN A 374 -6.51 -41.58 -39.69
N CYS A 375 -5.48 -40.74 -39.74
CA CYS A 375 -5.18 -40.01 -40.97
C CYS A 375 -3.67 -40.03 -41.23
N ARG A 376 -3.32 -40.41 -42.46
CA ARG A 376 -2.00 -40.78 -42.97
C ARG A 376 -1.32 -39.56 -43.62
N GLN A 377 0.02 -39.59 -43.66
CA GLN A 377 0.95 -38.81 -44.52
C GLN A 377 1.16 -37.35 -44.09
N HIS A 378 2.37 -36.77 -43.97
CA HIS A 378 3.71 -37.01 -44.54
C HIS A 378 4.79 -36.82 -43.44
N GLN A 379 5.84 -37.66 -43.36
CA GLN A 379 7.19 -37.44 -43.93
C GLN A 379 7.70 -36.00 -43.70
N GLU A 380 8.77 -35.72 -42.95
CA GLU A 380 10.11 -36.30 -43.05
C GLU A 380 10.98 -36.06 -41.80
N SER A 381 12.00 -36.91 -41.73
CA SER A 381 13.16 -37.01 -40.84
C SER A 381 13.84 -35.69 -40.41
N ASN A 382 14.24 -35.64 -39.13
CA ASN A 382 15.68 -35.69 -38.86
C ASN A 382 15.99 -36.26 -37.46
N ARG A 383 16.90 -37.22 -37.51
CA ARG A 383 17.50 -38.00 -36.43
C ARG A 383 18.75 -37.23 -35.98
N VAL A 384 19.08 -37.22 -34.68
CA VAL A 384 20.38 -37.67 -34.15
C VAL A 384 20.57 -37.25 -32.68
N SER A 385 20.94 -38.28 -31.92
CA SER A 385 21.70 -38.37 -30.66
C SER A 385 21.20 -37.72 -29.37
N ASN A 386 20.78 -38.63 -28.47
CA ASN A 386 21.08 -38.57 -27.05
C ASN A 386 22.59 -38.42 -26.80
N GLN A 387 22.95 -37.53 -25.88
CA GLN A 387 24.12 -37.69 -25.02
C GLN A 387 23.76 -37.23 -23.61
N GLU A 388 23.82 -38.17 -22.68
CA GLU A 388 23.88 -37.94 -21.23
C GLU A 388 25.22 -37.28 -20.90
N VAL A 389 25.23 -36.20 -20.12
CA VAL A 389 26.40 -35.80 -19.33
C VAL A 389 25.98 -35.13 -18.02
N SER A 390 26.27 -35.86 -16.94
CA SER A 390 26.65 -35.49 -15.57
C SER A 390 26.06 -34.26 -14.86
N ASN A 391 25.54 -34.55 -13.68
CA ASN A 391 25.53 -33.69 -12.48
C ASN A 391 26.86 -32.95 -12.29
N GLN A 392 26.79 -31.63 -12.15
CA GLN A 392 27.74 -30.86 -11.36
C GLN A 392 26.99 -29.81 -10.53
N GLU A 393 27.21 -29.88 -9.23
CA GLU A 393 26.89 -28.86 -8.25
C GLU A 393 27.61 -27.55 -8.64
N VAL A 394 26.87 -26.45 -8.69
CA VAL A 394 27.44 -25.11 -8.79
C VAL A 394 26.94 -24.26 -7.62
N THR A 395 27.84 -24.07 -6.67
CA THR A 395 27.78 -23.09 -5.59
C THR A 395 27.76 -21.68 -6.20
N VAL A 396 26.67 -20.93 -6.01
CA VAL A 396 26.61 -19.52 -6.45
C VAL A 396 26.90 -18.60 -5.27
N THR A 397 28.04 -17.91 -5.37
CA THR A 397 28.45 -16.78 -4.52
C THR A 397 27.64 -15.52 -4.85
N LEU A 398 27.19 -14.83 -3.80
CA LEU A 398 26.55 -13.52 -3.85
C LEU A 398 27.52 -12.42 -4.34
N SER A 399 27.24 -11.82 -5.49
CA SER A 399 27.84 -10.54 -5.89
C SER A 399 26.83 -9.62 -6.57
N GLN A 400 26.35 -8.66 -5.78
CA GLN A 400 26.09 -7.24 -6.09
C GLN A 400 25.38 -6.88 -7.40
N VAL A 401 24.09 -6.54 -7.26
CA VAL A 401 23.34 -5.68 -8.19
C VAL A 401 23.54 -4.22 -7.77
N THR A 402 23.97 -3.37 -8.70
CA THR A 402 23.82 -1.91 -8.59
C THR A 402 22.96 -1.46 -9.76
N LEU A 403 21.81 -0.88 -9.42
CA LEU A 403 20.83 -0.30 -10.33
C LEU A 403 21.38 0.99 -10.95
N VAL A 404 21.09 1.21 -12.23
CA VAL A 404 21.03 2.56 -12.81
C VAL A 404 19.72 2.69 -13.56
N GLU A 405 18.83 3.48 -12.96
CA GLU A 405 17.58 3.93 -13.55
C GLU A 405 17.82 5.04 -14.59
N GLN A 406 17.10 4.89 -15.70
CA GLN A 406 16.28 5.90 -16.40
C GLN A 406 16.94 7.14 -17.01
N ASN A 407 16.44 7.51 -18.20
CA ASN A 407 16.32 8.92 -18.55
C ASN A 407 14.94 9.26 -19.14
N THR A 408 14.43 10.34 -18.58
CA THR A 408 13.15 11.03 -18.63
C THR A 408 12.79 11.73 -19.95
N SER A 409 11.52 12.12 -20.11
CA SER A 409 11.06 13.55 -20.15
C SER A 409 9.58 13.62 -20.63
N LYS A 410 8.70 14.59 -20.27
CA LYS A 410 8.88 16.00 -19.88
C LYS A 410 7.56 16.64 -19.35
N ALA A 411 7.68 17.40 -18.25
CA ALA A 411 7.04 18.67 -17.82
C ALA A 411 5.56 19.03 -18.13
N THR A 412 4.82 19.49 -17.09
CA THR A 412 4.40 20.91 -16.91
C THR A 412 4.16 21.24 -15.42
N SER A 413 4.13 22.53 -15.10
CA SER A 413 4.27 23.20 -13.79
C SER A 413 3.08 23.10 -12.83
N ASP A 414 3.33 22.78 -11.56
CA ASP A 414 2.32 22.69 -10.50
C ASP A 414 2.81 23.32 -9.18
N VAL A 415 1.98 24.09 -8.48
CA VAL A 415 2.33 24.70 -7.19
C VAL A 415 2.18 23.65 -6.09
N HIS A 416 3.21 22.84 -5.90
CA HIS A 416 3.34 21.96 -4.73
C HIS A 416 3.31 22.79 -3.43
N PRO A 417 2.56 22.37 -2.38
CA PRO A 417 2.72 22.96 -1.05
C PRO A 417 4.18 22.75 -0.61
N ARG A 418 4.89 23.85 -0.39
CA ARG A 418 6.31 23.78 -0.06
C ARG A 418 6.48 23.09 1.28
N LEU A 419 7.30 22.02 1.31
CA LEU A 419 7.47 21.14 2.48
C LEU A 419 7.86 21.87 3.77
N PHE A 420 8.51 23.04 3.66
CA PHE A 420 8.84 23.88 4.81
C PHE A 420 7.60 24.26 5.63
N TYR A 421 6.43 24.47 5.02
CA TYR A 421 5.23 24.92 5.73
C TYR A 421 4.47 23.81 6.46
N ILE A 422 4.89 22.54 6.33
CA ILE A 422 4.38 21.43 7.13
C ILE A 422 4.94 21.51 8.57
N LEU A 423 6.04 22.25 8.76
CA LEU A 423 6.72 22.39 10.03
C LEU A 423 5.91 23.27 10.99
N THR A 424 5.65 22.75 12.18
CA THR A 424 4.91 23.41 13.26
C THR A 424 5.68 23.31 14.58
N LYS A 425 5.26 24.07 15.60
CA LYS A 425 5.84 24.02 16.96
C LYS A 425 5.94 22.61 17.56
N HIS A 426 5.11 21.65 17.12
CA HIS A 426 5.15 20.25 17.57
C HIS A 426 6.37 19.47 17.08
N HIS A 427 7.03 19.98 16.05
CA HIS A 427 8.22 19.37 15.47
C HIS A 427 9.51 19.73 16.26
N PHE A 428 9.39 20.37 17.43
CA PHE A 428 10.47 20.60 18.38
C PHE A 428 10.32 19.76 19.65
N ARG A 429 11.45 19.36 20.24
CA ARG A 429 11.46 18.70 21.55
C ARG A 429 11.05 19.69 22.64
N PRO A 430 9.90 19.49 23.35
CA PRO A 430 9.53 20.35 24.45
C PRO A 430 10.53 20.15 25.61
N ARG A 431 10.99 21.25 26.24
CA ARG A 431 11.90 21.28 27.41
C ARG A 431 13.39 20.95 27.15
N ALA A 432 13.87 20.98 25.90
CA ALA A 432 15.31 20.83 25.65
C ALA A 432 16.09 22.11 26.03
N ASN A 433 17.15 21.95 26.83
CA ASN A 433 18.02 23.06 27.23
C ASN A 433 18.92 23.48 26.06
N GLY A 434 18.73 24.69 25.52
CA GLY A 434 19.59 25.29 24.50
C GLY A 434 19.03 25.28 23.08
N TYR A 435 19.40 26.30 22.29
CA TYR A 435 18.80 26.61 20.99
C TYR A 435 18.87 25.46 19.98
N TRP A 436 19.97 24.71 19.92
CA TRP A 436 20.19 23.63 18.94
C TRP A 436 19.74 22.24 19.42
N ASN A 437 19.25 22.12 20.66
CA ASN A 437 18.91 20.82 21.26
C ASN A 437 17.46 20.41 21.00
N ARG A 438 16.70 21.23 20.27
CA ARG A 438 15.25 21.05 20.07
C ARG A 438 14.91 20.26 18.81
N LEU A 439 15.88 19.92 17.96
CA LEU A 439 15.65 19.19 16.71
C LEU A 439 15.11 17.77 16.97
N THR A 440 14.09 17.38 16.21
CA THR A 440 13.45 16.06 16.24
C THR A 440 13.80 15.25 14.99
N LEU A 441 13.60 13.93 15.03
CA LEU A 441 13.77 13.09 13.83
C LEU A 441 12.80 13.49 12.70
N GLU A 442 11.57 13.86 13.07
CA GLU A 442 10.51 14.29 12.13
C GLU A 442 10.88 15.60 11.43
N SER A 443 11.25 16.64 12.18
CA SER A 443 11.74 17.90 11.59
C SER A 443 12.98 17.68 10.72
N TRP A 444 13.93 16.85 11.16
CA TRP A 444 15.12 16.52 10.38
C TRP A 444 14.78 15.86 9.04
N ASN A 445 13.81 14.94 9.01
CA ASN A 445 13.38 14.28 7.77
C ASN A 445 12.77 15.29 6.79
N VAL A 446 11.91 16.20 7.27
CA VAL A 446 11.34 17.26 6.43
C VAL A 446 12.45 18.16 5.86
N TYR A 447 13.40 18.58 6.69
CA TYR A 447 14.51 19.41 6.21
C TYR A 447 15.36 18.70 5.17
N ARG A 448 15.58 17.38 5.33
CA ARG A 448 16.32 16.57 4.38
C ARG A 448 15.58 16.46 3.04
N SER A 449 14.26 16.34 3.08
CA SER A 449 13.43 16.34 1.87
C SER A 449 13.51 17.69 1.15
N VAL A 450 13.42 18.82 1.87
CA VAL A 450 13.65 20.15 1.30
C VAL A 450 15.05 20.26 0.67
N TYR A 451 16.10 19.84 1.37
CA TYR A 451 17.46 19.82 0.82
C TYR A 451 17.55 19.00 -0.49
N ARG A 452 16.89 17.83 -0.54
CA ARG A 452 16.88 16.96 -1.72
C ARG A 452 16.19 17.60 -2.93
N MET A 453 15.29 18.55 -2.71
CA MET A 453 14.62 19.29 -3.78
C MET A 453 15.49 20.42 -4.36
N CYS A 454 16.51 20.89 -3.64
CA CYS A 454 17.28 22.08 -4.02
C CYS A 454 18.74 21.85 -4.40
N TYR A 455 19.29 20.65 -4.18
CA TYR A 455 20.73 20.40 -4.35
C TYR A 455 21.11 20.13 -5.81
N ASP A 456 22.31 20.57 -6.19
CA ASP A 456 22.94 20.19 -7.44
C ASP A 456 23.58 18.81 -7.27
N GLU A 457 23.19 17.86 -8.12
CA GLU A 457 23.70 16.49 -8.08
C GLU A 457 25.22 16.40 -8.29
N LYS A 458 25.81 17.35 -9.02
CA LYS A 458 27.24 17.35 -9.37
C LYS A 458 28.14 17.62 -8.19
N ASP A 459 27.78 18.59 -7.33
CA ASP A 459 28.63 19.02 -6.22
C ASP A 459 27.99 18.82 -4.84
N ARG A 460 26.75 18.32 -4.79
CA ARG A 460 25.96 18.12 -3.57
C ARG A 460 25.84 19.38 -2.72
N LYS A 461 25.73 20.54 -3.36
CA LYS A 461 25.46 21.82 -2.71
C LYS A 461 24.17 22.45 -3.22
N VAL A 462 23.57 23.28 -2.39
CA VAL A 462 22.38 24.04 -2.72
C VAL A 462 22.76 25.48 -3.02
N ARG A 463 22.34 25.99 -4.18
CA ARG A 463 22.46 27.41 -4.53
C ARG A 463 21.30 28.20 -3.92
N PHE A 464 21.56 29.44 -3.51
CA PHE A 464 20.58 30.27 -2.82
C PHE A 464 19.28 30.45 -3.61
N GLN A 465 19.37 30.60 -4.94
CA GLN A 465 18.18 30.75 -5.80
C GLN A 465 17.32 29.49 -5.84
N GLU A 466 17.92 28.31 -5.82
CA GLU A 466 17.19 27.03 -5.75
C GLU A 466 16.56 26.84 -4.38
N PHE A 467 17.25 27.22 -3.32
CA PHE A 467 16.69 27.21 -1.97
C PHE A 467 15.49 28.15 -1.81
N LEU A 468 15.56 29.35 -2.40
CA LEU A 468 14.48 30.33 -2.34
C LEU A 468 13.19 29.86 -3.02
N LYS A 469 13.27 28.97 -4.01
CA LYS A 469 12.08 28.42 -4.64
C LYS A 469 11.20 27.70 -3.61
N GLU A 470 11.78 27.12 -2.57
CA GLU A 470 11.05 26.39 -1.53
C GLU A 470 10.31 27.26 -0.52
N PHE A 471 10.34 28.59 -0.68
CA PHE A 471 9.61 29.50 0.19
C PHE A 471 8.62 30.31 -0.62
N ASP A 472 7.35 30.24 -0.21
CA ASP A 472 6.31 31.12 -0.72
C ASP A 472 6.57 32.58 -0.31
N LYS A 473 6.39 33.49 -1.27
CA LYS A 473 6.57 34.94 -1.10
C LYS A 473 5.48 35.56 -0.21
N SER A 474 4.32 34.91 -0.07
CA SER A 474 3.14 35.49 0.60
C SER A 474 2.95 35.08 2.07
N THR A 475 3.44 33.89 2.46
CA THR A 475 3.19 33.28 3.78
C THR A 475 4.45 32.96 4.58
N GLY A 476 5.63 33.09 3.96
CA GLY A 476 6.92 32.66 4.54
C GLY A 476 7.79 33.76 5.13
N PRO A 477 8.94 33.37 5.71
CA PRO A 477 10.01 34.31 6.01
C PRO A 477 10.35 35.10 4.75
N SER A 478 10.45 36.43 4.87
CA SER A 478 10.76 37.27 3.70
C SER A 478 12.10 36.85 3.07
N GLN A 479 12.27 37.10 1.78
CA GLN A 479 13.53 36.82 1.08
C GLN A 479 14.73 37.48 1.78
N ALA A 480 14.52 38.64 2.43
CA ALA A 480 15.53 39.33 3.23
C ALA A 480 15.93 38.49 4.46
N ILE A 481 14.96 37.95 5.20
CA ILE A 481 15.20 37.07 6.35
C ILE A 481 15.89 35.77 5.92
N ILE A 482 15.44 35.14 4.83
CA ILE A 482 16.04 33.91 4.32
C ILE A 482 17.51 34.16 3.93
N ARG A 483 17.79 35.27 3.24
CA ARG A 483 19.14 35.68 2.87
C ARG A 483 20.03 35.95 4.08
N GLU A 484 19.48 36.61 5.10
CA GLU A 484 20.18 36.86 6.35
C GLU A 484 20.60 35.54 7.02
N TYR A 485 19.68 34.58 7.13
CA TYR A 485 19.91 33.29 7.78
C TYR A 485 20.84 32.38 6.96
N TRP A 486 20.76 32.46 5.63
CA TRP A 486 21.73 31.83 4.73
C TRP A 486 23.14 32.37 4.95
N ASN A 487 23.29 33.70 5.03
CA ASN A 487 24.60 34.32 5.21
C ASN A 487 25.19 34.10 6.60
N ARG A 488 24.34 33.94 7.60
CA ARG A 488 24.74 33.63 8.98
C ARG A 488 25.57 32.34 9.07
N VAL A 489 25.26 31.30 8.28
CA VAL A 489 26.00 30.02 8.29
C VAL A 489 27.25 29.99 7.40
N ILE A 490 27.67 31.11 6.82
CA ILE A 490 28.91 31.23 6.04
C ILE A 490 30.02 31.78 6.94
N PRO A 491 31.23 31.17 6.97
CA PRO A 491 32.35 31.70 7.76
C PRO A 491 32.71 33.12 7.33
N LYS A 492 33.11 33.96 8.28
CA LYS A 492 33.43 35.38 7.99
C LYS A 492 34.48 35.52 6.89
N ALA A 493 35.50 34.65 6.87
CA ALA A 493 36.55 34.61 5.86
C ALA A 493 36.06 34.32 4.43
N HIS A 494 34.85 33.76 4.27
CA HIS A 494 34.24 33.42 2.98
C HIS A 494 33.02 34.29 2.64
N ARG A 495 32.66 35.26 3.49
CA ARG A 495 31.61 36.25 3.18
C ARG A 495 32.21 37.34 2.29
N LYS A 496 32.06 37.19 0.97
CA LYS A 496 32.30 38.31 0.04
C LYS A 496 31.00 39.10 -0.11
N GLU A 497 31.08 40.41 0.07
CA GLU A 497 29.95 41.33 -0.06
C GLU A 497 29.29 41.16 -1.44
N GLY A 498 27.95 41.06 -1.46
CA GLY A 498 27.19 40.80 -2.69
C GLY A 498 27.16 39.34 -3.18
N THR A 499 27.83 38.39 -2.51
CA THR A 499 27.83 36.97 -2.92
C THR A 499 27.04 36.07 -1.97
N THR A 500 26.32 35.06 -2.51
CA THR A 500 25.65 34.00 -1.75
C THR A 500 26.17 32.63 -2.20
N PRO A 501 27.32 32.16 -1.66
CA PRO A 501 27.90 30.89 -2.06
C PRO A 501 26.97 29.70 -1.76
N PRO A 502 27.10 28.60 -2.52
CA PRO A 502 26.27 27.42 -2.32
C PRO A 502 26.64 26.69 -1.02
N LEU A 503 25.62 26.16 -0.33
CA LEU A 503 25.76 25.52 0.97
C LEU A 503 25.72 24.00 0.86
N SER A 504 26.53 23.34 1.68
CA SER A 504 26.46 21.88 1.86
C SER A 504 25.21 21.48 2.64
N GLN A 505 24.82 20.21 2.56
CA GLN A 505 23.65 19.67 3.24
C GLN A 505 23.53 20.12 4.70
N GLY A 506 24.60 20.02 5.49
CA GLY A 506 24.54 20.35 6.92
C GLY A 506 24.19 21.82 7.17
N LEU A 507 24.74 22.72 6.36
CA LEU A 507 24.48 24.16 6.47
C LEU A 507 23.07 24.51 6.00
N VAL A 508 22.55 23.86 4.95
CA VAL A 508 21.16 24.05 4.49
C VAL A 508 20.17 23.59 5.55
N LEU A 509 20.40 22.42 6.15
CA LEU A 509 19.56 21.90 7.23
C LEU A 509 19.59 22.82 8.47
N ALA A 510 20.74 23.43 8.78
CA ALA A 510 20.85 24.42 9.85
C ALA A 510 20.07 25.71 9.55
N VAL A 511 20.09 26.18 8.29
CA VAL A 511 19.27 27.33 7.86
C VAL A 511 17.79 27.01 8.00
N LEU A 512 17.35 25.83 7.54
CA LEU A 512 15.96 25.37 7.68
C LEU A 512 15.53 25.27 9.14
N TYR A 513 16.40 24.78 10.02
CA TYR A 513 16.15 24.74 11.45
C TYR A 513 15.91 26.14 12.04
N MET A 514 16.79 27.09 11.72
CA MET A 514 16.66 28.45 12.26
C MET A 514 15.43 29.17 11.70
N LEU A 515 15.11 28.98 10.43
CA LEU A 515 13.89 29.53 9.82
C LEU A 515 12.64 28.90 10.42
N HIS A 516 12.64 27.60 10.69
CA HIS A 516 11.53 26.92 11.34
C HIS A 516 11.30 27.45 12.76
N ILE A 517 12.36 27.64 13.56
CA ILE A 517 12.26 28.26 14.89
C ILE A 517 11.70 29.68 14.78
N LEU A 518 12.24 30.50 13.88
CA LEU A 518 11.77 31.88 13.69
C LEU A 518 10.29 31.92 13.29
N HIS A 519 9.89 31.05 12.36
CA HIS A 519 8.55 31.05 11.81
C HIS A 519 7.49 30.55 12.81
N THR A 520 7.82 29.57 13.64
CA THR A 520 6.83 28.88 14.50
C THR A 520 6.92 29.23 15.98
N LEU A 521 8.11 29.58 16.47
CA LEU A 521 8.34 29.97 17.87
C LEU A 521 8.63 31.47 18.02
N HIS A 522 8.82 32.19 16.91
CA HIS A 522 9.18 33.61 16.90
C HIS A 522 10.47 33.93 17.68
N GLU A 523 11.37 32.93 17.80
CA GLU A 523 12.68 33.08 18.44
C GLU A 523 13.76 33.33 17.39
N SER A 524 14.67 34.27 17.64
CA SER A 524 15.84 34.51 16.79
C SER A 524 17.04 33.64 17.22
N PRO A 525 17.90 33.19 16.29
CA PRO A 525 19.10 32.43 16.62
C PRO A 525 20.12 33.28 17.41
N PRO A 526 20.93 32.65 18.29
CA PRO A 526 22.02 33.33 19.01
C PRO A 526 23.01 34.04 18.08
N SER A 527 23.64 35.13 18.52
CA SER A 527 24.55 35.93 17.70
C SER A 527 25.89 35.23 17.40
N GLU A 528 26.36 35.48 16.17
CA GLU A 528 27.57 35.05 15.44
C GLU A 528 28.10 33.61 15.61
N PHE A 529 28.33 32.97 14.46
CA PHE A 529 28.97 31.66 14.34
C PHE A 529 30.50 31.88 14.28
N ASP A 530 31.23 31.44 15.30
CA ASP A 530 32.68 31.26 15.18
C ASP A 530 33.00 30.06 14.26
N ASP A 531 34.23 29.96 13.76
CA ASP A 531 34.63 28.88 12.85
C ASP A 531 34.46 27.47 13.45
N ARG A 532 34.45 27.34 14.79
CA ARG A 532 34.20 26.05 15.48
C ARG A 532 32.72 25.66 15.37
N ARG A 533 31.80 26.63 15.34
CA ARG A 533 30.36 26.39 15.15
C ARG A 533 30.02 25.97 13.72
N HIS A 534 30.77 26.39 12.69
CA HIS A 534 30.57 25.90 11.31
C HIS A 534 30.80 24.39 11.18
N ALA A 535 31.87 23.89 11.78
CA ALA A 535 32.15 22.46 11.81
C ALA A 535 31.03 21.68 12.51
N PHE A 536 30.44 22.28 13.56
CA PHE A 536 29.31 21.70 14.27
C PHE A 536 28.02 21.68 13.43
N LEU A 537 27.70 22.75 12.71
CA LEU A 537 26.52 22.78 11.83
C LEU A 537 26.62 21.80 10.65
N SER A 538 27.84 21.51 10.17
CA SER A 538 28.03 20.50 9.11
C SER A 538 27.54 19.10 9.51
N ARG A 539 27.39 18.84 10.81
CA ARG A 539 26.95 17.55 11.38
C ARG A 539 25.45 17.30 11.24
N PHE A 540 24.65 18.33 10.95
CA PHE A 540 23.23 18.16 10.61
C PHE A 540 23.02 17.14 9.48
N ALA A 541 23.99 16.98 8.57
CA ALA A 541 23.83 16.12 7.40
C ALA A 541 23.94 14.62 7.67
N TYR A 542 24.58 14.20 8.76
CA TYR A 542 25.09 12.84 8.88
C TYR A 542 24.48 12.09 10.07
N TRP A 543 23.99 10.90 9.78
CA TRP A 543 23.70 9.88 10.77
C TRP A 543 24.92 9.00 10.92
N THR A 544 25.27 8.63 12.14
CA THR A 544 26.42 7.76 12.37
C THR A 544 26.10 6.65 13.33
N SER A 545 26.47 5.44 12.96
CA SER A 545 26.22 4.24 13.74
C SER A 545 26.72 4.37 15.18
N CYS A 546 25.92 3.87 16.10
CA CYS A 546 26.19 3.75 17.52
C CYS A 546 27.44 2.89 17.74
N CYS A 547 28.49 3.47 18.32
CA CYS A 547 29.73 2.76 18.64
C CYS A 547 29.69 2.06 20.01
N CYS A 548 28.52 1.90 20.63
CA CYS A 548 28.46 1.20 21.90
C CYS A 548 28.69 -0.30 21.68
N ASN A 549 29.33 -0.96 22.64
CA ASN A 549 29.61 -2.39 22.58
C ASN A 549 28.36 -3.28 22.68
N LEU A 550 27.17 -2.68 22.86
CA LEU A 550 25.90 -3.39 22.98
C LEU A 550 25.23 -3.66 21.62
N ASN A 551 25.92 -3.39 20.51
CA ASN A 551 25.37 -3.48 19.15
C ASN A 551 23.95 -2.88 19.06
N CYS A 552 23.80 -1.68 19.63
CA CYS A 552 22.48 -1.11 19.93
C CYS A 552 21.64 -0.85 18.68
N GLY A 553 22.27 -0.90 17.50
CA GLY A 553 21.64 -0.67 16.23
C GLY A 553 21.15 0.75 16.04
N ARG A 554 21.58 1.72 16.86
CA ARG A 554 21.20 3.13 16.66
C ARG A 554 22.13 3.81 15.67
N SER A 555 21.66 4.83 14.98
CA SER A 555 22.49 5.87 14.40
C SER A 555 22.18 7.20 15.08
N TRP A 556 23.19 8.04 15.24
CA TRP A 556 23.10 9.33 15.90
C TRP A 556 23.38 10.46 14.91
N ASN A 557 22.56 11.50 14.95
CA ASN A 557 22.76 12.77 14.29
C ASN A 557 23.00 13.84 15.35
N PHE A 558 24.20 14.40 15.37
CA PHE A 558 24.68 15.18 16.50
C PHE A 558 24.67 16.68 16.22
N VAL A 559 23.46 17.20 16.02
CA VAL A 559 23.21 18.64 15.99
C VAL A 559 23.62 19.32 17.30
N SER A 560 23.79 18.56 18.38
CA SER A 560 24.36 19.05 19.62
C SER A 560 24.94 17.96 20.51
N TYR A 561 25.42 18.34 21.69
CA TYR A 561 25.88 17.41 22.71
C TYR A 561 24.77 16.50 23.25
N THR A 562 23.51 16.67 22.86
CA THR A 562 22.43 15.75 23.22
C THR A 562 22.10 14.76 22.11
N GLY A 563 22.39 15.09 20.85
CA GLY A 563 22.14 14.22 19.69
C GLY A 563 20.67 13.83 19.46
N ILE A 564 20.37 13.44 18.23
CA ILE A 564 19.14 12.74 17.83
C ILE A 564 19.57 11.33 17.46
N TRP A 565 18.77 10.31 17.76
CA TRP A 565 19.04 8.96 17.29
C TRP A 565 17.86 8.40 16.49
N ARG A 566 18.17 7.43 15.63
CA ARG A 566 17.22 6.55 14.94
C ARG A 566 17.71 5.11 15.03
N ARG A 567 16.84 4.12 14.89
CA ARG A 567 17.28 2.73 14.76
C ARG A 567 17.69 2.44 13.31
N MET A 568 18.78 1.71 13.13
CA MET A 568 19.24 1.19 11.84
C MET A 568 18.30 0.06 11.41
N PRO A 569 17.82 0.06 10.17
CA PRO A 569 17.05 -1.05 9.63
C PRO A 569 17.80 -2.39 9.82
N GLY A 570 17.08 -3.45 10.22
CA GLY A 570 17.67 -4.79 10.40
C GLY A 570 18.42 -5.02 11.72
N THR A 571 18.28 -4.15 12.73
CA THR A 571 18.93 -4.33 14.04
C THR A 571 17.94 -4.66 15.16
N ASN A 572 18.21 -5.71 15.94
CA ASN A 572 17.33 -6.20 17.01
C ASN A 572 17.22 -5.26 18.23
N GLY A 573 17.96 -4.15 18.22
CA GLY A 573 17.60 -2.99 19.02
C GLY A 573 17.69 -3.19 20.53
N GLY A 574 18.91 -3.40 21.02
CA GLY A 574 19.20 -3.47 22.45
C GLY A 574 19.28 -2.11 23.15
N PRO A 575 19.45 -2.11 24.49
CA PRO A 575 19.77 -0.91 25.25
C PRO A 575 21.06 -0.25 24.70
N CYS A 576 21.09 1.08 24.67
CA CYS A 576 22.29 1.83 24.31
C CYS A 576 22.79 2.57 25.55
N HIS A 577 24.12 2.61 25.73
CA HIS A 577 24.72 3.48 26.73
C HIS A 577 24.30 4.97 26.55
N GLY A 578 23.96 5.39 25.33
CA GLY A 578 23.42 6.73 25.04
C GLY A 578 22.00 6.98 25.56
N ASP A 579 21.21 5.94 25.85
CA ASP A 579 19.83 6.09 26.37
C ASP A 579 19.82 6.52 27.85
N MET A 580 20.81 6.07 28.64
CA MET A 580 20.94 6.43 30.06
C MET A 580 21.15 7.94 30.28
N HIS A 581 21.59 8.67 29.25
CA HIS A 581 21.96 10.08 29.35
C HIS A 581 20.90 11.06 28.80
N LEU A 582 19.86 10.57 28.11
CA LEU A 582 18.77 11.42 27.59
C LEU A 582 17.66 11.67 28.63
N ASN A 583 17.66 10.92 29.74
CA ASN A 583 16.51 10.83 30.65
C ASN A 583 16.63 11.55 32.00
N HIS A 584 17.67 12.37 32.24
CA HIS A 584 17.77 13.11 33.51
C HIS A 584 18.16 14.58 33.35
N ASN A 585 17.34 15.42 34.00
CA ASN A 585 17.64 16.82 34.31
C ASN A 585 19.04 16.95 34.93
N PHE A 586 19.80 17.92 34.43
CA PHE A 586 21.19 18.29 34.76
C PHE A 586 21.60 18.16 36.24
N ARG A 587 22.84 17.68 36.49
CA ARG A 587 23.89 18.40 37.27
C ARG A 587 25.20 17.65 37.57
N ASP A 588 25.48 16.47 37.01
CA ASP A 588 26.77 15.79 37.28
C ASP A 588 27.85 16.05 36.21
N THR A 589 28.96 16.65 36.63
CA THR A 589 30.11 16.99 35.76
C THR A 589 30.83 15.75 35.23
N ASP A 590 30.75 14.62 35.94
CA ASP A 590 31.47 13.40 35.61
C ASP A 590 30.82 12.62 34.46
N HIS A 591 29.49 12.68 34.33
CA HIS A 591 28.77 12.05 33.22
C HIS A 591 28.89 12.83 31.90
N ILE A 592 29.08 14.14 31.96
CA ILE A 592 29.40 14.98 30.79
C ILE A 592 30.79 14.61 30.25
N ALA A 593 31.75 14.25 31.11
CA ALA A 593 33.09 13.84 30.69
C ALA A 593 33.08 12.50 29.92
N ALA A 594 32.28 11.53 30.33
CA ALA A 594 32.11 10.24 29.63
C ALA A 594 31.40 10.38 28.27
N TYR A 595 30.35 11.21 28.18
CA TYR A 595 29.73 11.54 26.90
C TYR A 595 30.69 12.34 26.01
N LYS A 596 31.41 13.34 26.55
CA LYS A 596 32.46 14.06 25.81
C LYS A 596 33.55 13.12 25.32
N SER A 597 33.94 12.10 26.08
CA SER A 597 34.90 11.08 25.68
C SER A 597 34.39 10.23 24.51
N THR A 598 33.14 9.76 24.58
CA THR A 598 32.52 8.97 23.49
C THR A 598 32.29 9.84 22.24
N PHE A 599 31.85 11.07 22.44
CA PHE A 599 31.71 12.08 21.39
C PHE A 599 33.06 12.48 20.78
N HIS A 600 34.14 12.61 21.57
CA HIS A 600 35.49 12.93 21.06
C HIS A 600 36.14 11.75 20.37
N SER A 601 36.00 10.53 20.90
CA SER A 601 36.45 9.29 20.25
C SER A 601 35.77 9.12 18.89
N TRP A 602 34.46 9.36 18.85
CA TRP A 602 33.70 9.41 17.61
C TRP A 602 34.13 10.55 16.68
N TRP A 603 34.34 11.76 17.22
CA TRP A 603 34.82 12.93 16.46
C TRP A 603 36.16 12.63 15.77
N ASN A 604 37.08 12.00 16.49
CA ASN A 604 38.37 11.59 15.95
C ASN A 604 38.24 10.51 14.87
N ALA A 605 37.29 9.58 15.01
CA ALA A 605 37.00 8.57 13.99
C ALA A 605 36.39 9.19 12.71
N TYR A 606 35.43 10.12 12.86
CA TYR A 606 34.80 10.84 11.75
C TYR A 606 35.80 11.74 11.00
N VAL A 607 36.63 12.49 11.73
CA VAL A 607 37.67 13.35 11.14
C VAL A 607 38.71 12.50 10.40
N SER A 608 39.08 11.33 10.93
CA SER A 608 39.98 10.39 10.26
C SER A 608 39.38 9.81 8.97
N GLN A 609 38.10 9.43 8.97
CA GLN A 609 37.41 8.96 7.76
C GLN A 609 37.27 10.04 6.67
N ARG A 610 37.07 11.31 7.05
CA ARG A 610 37.01 12.43 6.11
C ARG A 610 38.36 12.81 5.52
N LYS A 611 39.45 12.70 6.29
CA LYS A 611 40.81 12.92 5.77
C LYS A 611 41.18 11.90 4.67
N ALA A 612 40.66 10.68 4.75
CA ALA A 612 40.87 9.63 3.75
C ALA A 612 40.03 9.78 2.45
N VAL A 613 39.07 10.72 2.41
CA VAL A 613 38.21 10.97 1.24
C VAL A 613 38.60 12.28 0.52
N VAL A 614 39.53 13.05 1.09
CA VAL A 614 40.05 14.31 0.50
C VAL A 614 41.57 14.22 0.19
N SER A 615 42.18 13.07 0.45
CA SER A 615 43.45 12.62 -0.17
C SER A 615 43.13 11.67 -1.31
#